data_AF-A0A843JLL5-F1
#
_entry.id   AF-A0A843JLL5-F1
#
_cell.length_a   1.000
_cell.length_b   1.000
_cell.length_c   1.000
_cell.angle_alpha   90.00
_cell.angle_beta   90.00
_cell.angle_gamma   90.00
#
_symmetry.space_group_name_H-M   'P 1'
#
loop_
_entity.id
_entity.type
_entity.pdbx_description
1 polymer ?
#
loop_
_entity_poly.entity_id
_entity_poly.type
_entity_poly.pdbx_seq_one_letter_code
_entity_poly.pdbx_strand_id
1 'polypeptide(L)'
;VFPRESISSPSIRVSHVVKGRIPEAIHKPVSQLLESDKTIYYERMMFCFEIPTIYQDIDGSRLNLTIGGVRAYNEQNLYAKKSPEKFKIFIGFKNLVCCNLCVSTDGYKASLRVMDISAMLTSAVELFQSYDMERHLSLMAAYQSVGMSESQFAQFLGRCRLYQYLPSAEKKHLPELLLTDTQIGMVARSYYEDENFGKTDDRYISLWKVYNLFTGSNKSSYIDNFLDRAENASTVTTGLARALHGDAEYAWFLG
;
A
#
# COMPACT_ATOMS: atom_id res chain seq x y z
N VAL A 1 4.57 27.30 -12.25
CA VAL A 1 5.22 26.86 -10.99
C VAL A 1 4.35 27.38 -9.85
N PHE A 2 3.73 26.49 -9.06
CA PHE A 2 2.85 26.89 -7.95
C PHE A 2 3.71 27.53 -6.84
N PRO A 3 3.60 28.84 -6.55
CA PRO A 3 4.61 29.56 -5.75
C PRO A 3 4.67 29.22 -4.25
N ARG A 4 3.79 28.36 -3.74
CA ARG A 4 3.63 28.12 -2.29
C ARG A 4 3.99 26.73 -1.83
N GLU A 5 3.99 25.74 -2.72
CA GLU A 5 4.23 24.35 -2.35
C GLU A 5 5.66 23.92 -2.68
N SER A 6 6.30 23.26 -1.71
CA SER A 6 7.61 22.65 -1.92
C SER A 6 7.41 21.19 -2.31
N ILE A 7 8.01 20.78 -3.42
CA ILE A 7 7.99 19.39 -3.89
C ILE A 7 9.39 18.82 -3.67
N SER A 8 9.49 17.70 -2.94
CA SER A 8 10.78 17.03 -2.73
C SER A 8 11.27 16.40 -4.04
N SER A 9 12.58 16.21 -4.16
CA SER A 9 13.11 15.37 -5.23
C SER A 9 12.60 13.93 -5.09
N PRO A 10 12.27 13.25 -6.20
CA PRO A 10 11.82 11.87 -6.16
C PRO A 10 12.94 10.92 -5.73
N SER A 11 12.64 10.10 -4.73
CA SER A 11 13.46 8.97 -4.34
C SER A 11 13.06 7.76 -5.18
N ILE A 12 14.04 7.16 -5.85
CA ILE A 12 13.85 5.95 -6.65
C ILE A 12 14.58 4.80 -5.96
N ARG A 13 13.91 3.64 -5.88
CA ARG A 13 14.47 2.39 -5.37
C ARG A 13 14.17 1.27 -6.36
N VAL A 14 15.14 0.39 -6.53
CA VAL A 14 15.06 -0.78 -7.40
C VAL A 14 15.44 -2.03 -6.62
N SER A 15 14.85 -3.17 -6.96
CA SER A 15 15.13 -4.45 -6.33
C SER A 15 16.26 -5.21 -7.06
N HIS A 16 16.24 -6.55 -7.02
CA HIS A 16 17.24 -7.41 -7.65
C HIS A 16 17.47 -7.08 -9.14
N VAL A 17 18.74 -7.11 -9.50
CA VAL A 17 19.21 -7.05 -10.89
C VAL A 17 18.94 -8.38 -11.58
N VAL A 18 18.28 -8.31 -12.73
CA VAL A 18 18.10 -9.42 -13.67
C VAL A 18 18.97 -9.13 -14.89
N LYS A 19 19.97 -9.99 -15.11
CA LYS A 19 20.80 -9.93 -16.31
C LYS A 19 20.00 -10.49 -17.48
N GLY A 20 19.69 -9.64 -18.44
CA GLY A 20 18.95 -9.98 -19.64
C GLY A 20 19.80 -9.85 -20.90
N ARG A 21 19.12 -10.03 -22.04
CA ARG A 21 19.66 -9.76 -23.38
C ARG A 21 18.86 -8.65 -24.03
N ILE A 22 19.50 -7.89 -24.90
CA ILE A 22 18.75 -7.00 -25.81
C ILE A 22 17.84 -7.84 -26.72
N PRO A 23 16.72 -7.29 -27.21
CA PRO A 23 15.78 -8.02 -28.07
C PRO A 23 16.45 -8.70 -29.27
N GLU A 24 17.43 -8.05 -29.89
CA GLU A 24 18.15 -8.51 -31.08
C GLU A 24 19.06 -9.72 -30.80
N ALA A 25 19.44 -9.94 -29.54
CA ALA A 25 20.35 -10.99 -29.11
C ALA A 25 19.65 -12.15 -28.40
N ILE A 26 18.32 -12.16 -28.35
CA ILE A 26 17.55 -13.12 -27.55
C ILE A 26 17.84 -14.58 -27.96
N HIS A 27 17.98 -14.84 -29.27
CA HIS A 27 18.24 -16.16 -29.83
C HIS A 27 19.74 -16.48 -29.97
N LYS A 28 20.64 -15.56 -29.62
CA LYS A 28 22.08 -15.84 -29.68
C LYS A 28 22.47 -16.89 -28.62
N PRO A 29 23.26 -17.91 -28.97
CA PRO A 29 23.85 -18.84 -28.00
C PRO A 29 24.70 -18.09 -26.97
N VAL A 30 24.75 -18.61 -25.73
CA VAL A 30 25.50 -17.96 -24.63
C VAL A 30 26.97 -17.72 -24.98
N SER A 31 27.59 -18.64 -25.72
CA SER A 31 28.98 -18.55 -26.18
C SER A 31 29.25 -17.46 -27.22
N GLN A 32 28.20 -16.89 -27.83
CA GLN A 32 28.29 -15.86 -28.88
C GLN A 32 27.76 -14.50 -28.40
N LEU A 33 27.38 -14.37 -27.12
CA LEU A 33 26.90 -13.12 -26.56
C LEU A 33 28.07 -12.14 -26.37
N LEU A 34 27.95 -10.98 -26.99
CA LEU A 34 28.83 -9.84 -26.74
C LEU A 34 28.41 -9.13 -25.44
N GLU A 35 29.30 -8.32 -24.85
CA GLU A 35 28.89 -7.44 -23.75
C GLU A 35 27.78 -6.46 -24.17
N SER A 36 27.81 -6.00 -25.43
CA SER A 36 26.75 -5.16 -26.00
C SER A 36 25.39 -5.86 -26.13
N ASP A 37 25.38 -7.20 -26.12
CA ASP A 37 24.15 -7.99 -26.16
C ASP A 37 23.50 -8.13 -24.79
N LYS A 38 24.24 -7.83 -23.70
CA LYS A 38 23.75 -7.93 -22.33
C LYS A 38 23.03 -6.65 -21.94
N THR A 39 21.95 -6.80 -21.18
CA THR A 39 21.22 -5.67 -20.60
C THR A 39 20.86 -5.97 -19.15
N ILE A 40 20.52 -4.93 -18.41
CA ILE A 40 20.20 -5.00 -16.99
C ILE A 40 18.74 -4.59 -16.85
N TYR A 41 17.94 -5.50 -16.30
CA TYR A 41 16.59 -5.20 -15.83
C TYR A 41 16.59 -5.23 -14.30
N TYR A 42 15.58 -4.59 -13.71
CA TYR A 42 15.31 -4.70 -12.28
C TYR A 42 13.94 -5.34 -12.11
N GLU A 43 13.79 -6.28 -11.17
CA GLU A 43 12.51 -6.96 -10.98
C GLU A 43 11.39 -5.99 -10.60
N ARG A 44 11.71 -4.97 -9.78
CA ARG A 44 10.77 -3.99 -9.27
C ARG A 44 11.45 -2.64 -9.15
N MET A 45 10.68 -1.58 -9.39
CA MET A 45 11.08 -0.20 -9.17
C MET A 45 9.94 0.52 -8.44
N MET A 46 10.29 1.33 -7.45
CA MET A 46 9.40 2.28 -6.82
C MET A 46 10.00 3.66 -6.92
N PHE A 47 9.15 4.65 -7.18
CA PHE A 47 9.49 6.05 -6.99
C PHE A 47 8.51 6.68 -6.02
N CYS A 48 8.97 7.66 -5.25
CA CYS A 48 8.17 8.35 -4.26
C CYS A 48 8.73 9.75 -4.01
N PHE A 49 7.85 10.76 -3.88
CA PHE A 49 8.19 12.11 -3.48
C PHE A 49 7.10 12.69 -2.58
N GLU A 50 7.49 13.65 -1.75
CA GLU A 50 6.64 14.29 -0.77
C GLU A 50 6.38 15.75 -1.17
N ILE A 51 5.22 16.25 -0.78
CA ILE A 51 4.88 17.67 -0.79
C ILE A 51 4.76 18.09 0.69
N PRO A 52 5.88 18.27 1.41
CA PRO A 52 5.89 18.42 2.88
C PRO A 52 5.17 19.67 3.41
N THR A 53 4.87 20.63 2.52
CA THR A 53 4.08 21.83 2.81
C THR A 53 2.58 21.53 2.93
N ILE A 54 2.12 20.41 2.35
CA ILE A 54 0.75 19.90 2.52
C ILE A 54 0.82 18.78 3.55
N TYR A 55 0.42 19.08 4.78
CA TYR A 55 0.50 18.14 5.89
C TYR A 55 -0.65 18.33 6.89
N GLN A 56 -0.86 17.31 7.71
CA GLN A 56 -1.78 17.33 8.85
C GLN A 56 -1.17 16.52 10.00
N ASP A 57 -1.34 17.00 11.23
CA ASP A 57 -1.01 16.23 12.43
C ASP A 57 -2.26 15.49 12.92
N ILE A 58 -2.13 14.18 13.16
CA ILE A 58 -3.17 13.31 13.70
C ILE A 58 -2.55 12.52 14.86
N ASP A 59 -3.05 12.72 16.09
CA ASP A 59 -2.54 12.05 17.30
C ASP A 59 -1.00 12.13 17.45
N GLY A 60 -0.44 13.33 17.25
CA GLY A 60 1.02 13.56 17.29
C GLY A 60 1.80 12.99 16.10
N SER A 61 1.13 12.36 15.13
CA SER A 61 1.73 11.86 13.90
C SER A 61 1.60 12.89 12.77
N ARG A 62 2.72 13.46 12.34
CA ARG A 62 2.76 14.31 11.15
C ARG A 62 2.59 13.47 9.89
N LEU A 63 1.61 13.82 9.07
CA LEU A 63 1.30 13.19 7.80
C LEU A 63 1.63 14.14 6.64
N ASN A 64 2.61 13.80 5.79
CA ASN A 64 2.93 14.59 4.60
C ASN A 64 2.24 14.03 3.36
N LEU A 65 1.66 14.88 2.51
CA LEU A 65 1.15 14.44 1.21
C LEU A 65 2.29 13.81 0.40
N THR A 66 2.04 12.63 -0.14
CA THR A 66 3.05 11.79 -0.78
C THR A 66 2.49 11.18 -2.05
N ILE A 67 3.28 11.23 -3.12
CA ILE A 67 2.94 10.68 -4.42
C ILE A 67 4.02 9.70 -4.81
N GLY A 68 3.62 8.58 -5.41
CA GLY A 68 4.58 7.62 -5.90
C GLY A 68 3.96 6.58 -6.81
N GLY A 69 4.77 5.60 -7.15
CA GLY A 69 4.32 4.51 -7.99
C GLY A 69 5.29 3.36 -8.01
N VAL A 70 4.78 2.23 -8.46
CA VAL A 70 5.51 0.97 -8.57
C VAL A 70 5.41 0.46 -9.98
N ARG A 71 6.53 -0.07 -10.47
CA ARG A 71 6.62 -0.87 -11.67
C ARG A 71 7.23 -2.22 -11.31
N ALA A 72 6.58 -3.30 -11.73
CA ALA A 72 7.08 -4.64 -11.51
C ALA A 72 7.25 -5.38 -12.85
N TYR A 73 8.39 -6.07 -13.00
CA TYR A 73 8.80 -6.80 -14.20
C TYR A 73 7.90 -8.01 -14.47
N ASN A 74 7.51 -8.74 -13.42
CA ASN A 74 6.59 -9.89 -13.50
C ASN A 74 5.20 -9.53 -14.05
N GLU A 75 4.83 -8.26 -14.02
CA GLU A 75 3.57 -7.78 -14.60
C GLU A 75 3.70 -7.37 -16.09
N GLN A 76 4.92 -7.36 -16.65
CA GLN A 76 5.20 -6.97 -18.04
C GLN A 76 5.36 -8.19 -18.95
N ASN A 77 5.09 -8.01 -20.25
CA ASN A 77 5.48 -8.96 -21.27
C ASN A 77 6.55 -8.33 -22.18
N LEU A 78 7.83 -8.52 -21.81
CA LEU A 78 8.95 -7.93 -22.55
C LEU A 78 9.37 -8.72 -23.80
N TYR A 79 8.84 -9.93 -23.96
CA TYR A 79 9.22 -10.84 -25.04
C TYR A 79 8.27 -10.76 -26.25
N ALA A 80 7.24 -9.93 -26.17
CA ALA A 80 6.29 -9.68 -27.24
C ALA A 80 6.55 -8.34 -27.94
N LYS A 81 5.82 -8.07 -29.03
CA LYS A 81 5.71 -6.72 -29.62
C LYS A 81 5.36 -5.70 -28.53
N LYS A 82 5.77 -4.44 -28.71
CA LYS A 82 5.50 -3.33 -27.77
C LYS A 82 4.07 -3.41 -27.23
N SER A 83 3.95 -3.79 -25.97
CA SER A 83 2.69 -3.85 -25.23
C SER A 83 2.57 -2.66 -24.28
N PRO A 84 1.36 -2.29 -23.83
CA PRO A 84 1.20 -1.28 -22.81
C PRO A 84 2.03 -1.62 -21.57
N GLU A 85 2.81 -0.64 -21.11
CA GLU A 85 3.57 -0.74 -19.87
C GLU A 85 2.59 -0.62 -18.69
N LYS A 86 2.77 -1.49 -17.69
CA LYS A 86 1.94 -1.48 -16.48
C LYS A 86 2.61 -0.77 -15.32
N PHE A 87 1.86 0.10 -14.66
CA PHE A 87 2.26 0.81 -13.46
C PHE A 87 1.16 0.77 -12.41
N LYS A 88 1.58 0.92 -11.17
CA LYS A 88 0.75 1.30 -10.03
C LYS A 88 1.12 2.73 -9.66
N ILE A 89 0.14 3.62 -9.49
CA ILE A 89 0.39 5.01 -9.05
C ILE A 89 -0.51 5.29 -7.86
N PHE A 90 -0.01 6.03 -6.88
CA PHE A 90 -0.78 6.49 -5.75
C PHE A 90 -0.51 7.95 -5.41
N ILE A 91 -1.49 8.56 -4.76
CA ILE A 91 -1.42 9.80 -3.99
C ILE A 91 -2.05 9.52 -2.63
N GLY A 92 -1.40 9.93 -1.56
CA GLY A 92 -1.82 9.63 -0.20
C GLY A 92 -0.96 10.37 0.80
N PHE A 93 -0.83 9.84 2.00
CA PHE A 93 -0.04 10.45 3.06
C PHE A 93 1.07 9.53 3.54
N LYS A 94 2.19 10.10 3.96
CA LYS A 94 3.23 9.38 4.68
C LYS A 94 3.21 9.80 6.13
N ASN A 95 2.98 8.85 7.04
CA ASN A 95 3.11 9.08 8.47
C ASN A 95 4.59 9.16 8.83
N LEU A 96 5.08 10.30 9.31
CA LEU A 96 6.50 10.50 9.60
C LEU A 96 6.99 9.79 10.87
N VAL A 97 6.11 9.39 11.78
CA VAL A 97 6.49 8.64 12.99
C VAL A 97 7.00 7.25 12.62
N CYS A 98 6.27 6.55 11.75
CA CYS A 98 6.58 5.19 11.33
C CYS A 98 7.06 5.10 9.88
N CYS A 99 7.04 6.18 9.10
CA CYS A 99 7.28 6.18 7.65
C CYS A 99 6.33 5.27 6.85
N ASN A 100 5.13 4.99 7.38
CA ASN A 100 4.11 4.20 6.68
C ASN A 100 3.44 5.04 5.59
N LEU A 101 2.99 4.39 4.51
CA LEU A 101 2.16 5.00 3.49
C LEU A 101 0.68 4.73 3.78
N CYS A 102 -0.07 5.80 3.95
CA CYS A 102 -1.50 5.84 4.13
C CYS A 102 -2.15 6.10 2.77
N VAL A 103 -2.78 5.08 2.19
CA VAL A 103 -3.32 5.11 0.83
C VAL A 103 -4.81 4.81 0.90
N SER A 104 -5.64 5.63 0.28
CA SER A 104 -7.09 5.41 0.15
C SER A 104 -7.43 4.86 -1.23
N THR A 105 -8.65 4.33 -1.37
CA THR A 105 -9.14 3.75 -2.62
C THR A 105 -9.14 4.74 -3.78
N ASP A 106 -9.56 5.98 -3.55
CA ASP A 106 -9.56 7.07 -4.55
C ASP A 106 -8.17 7.70 -4.77
N GLY A 107 -7.22 7.40 -3.89
CA GLY A 107 -5.82 7.79 -4.01
C GLY A 107 -4.96 6.74 -4.71
N TYR A 108 -5.53 5.63 -5.20
CA TYR A 108 -4.76 4.51 -5.75
C TYR A 108 -5.26 4.00 -7.10
N LYS A 109 -4.36 3.90 -8.07
CA LYS A 109 -4.60 3.26 -9.37
C LYS A 109 -3.74 2.02 -9.50
N ALA A 110 -4.34 0.86 -9.20
CA ALA A 110 -3.67 -0.45 -9.18
C ALA A 110 -3.24 -0.99 -10.56
N SER A 111 -3.89 -0.54 -11.64
CA SER A 111 -3.53 -0.95 -13.00
C SER A 111 -3.60 0.22 -13.98
N LEU A 112 -2.50 0.94 -14.09
CA LEU A 112 -2.28 1.92 -15.16
C LEU A 112 -1.59 1.22 -16.34
N ARG A 113 -2.21 1.25 -17.52
CA ARG A 113 -1.66 0.67 -18.76
C ARG A 113 -1.42 1.78 -19.77
N VAL A 114 -0.17 2.02 -20.13
CA VAL A 114 0.22 3.19 -20.94
C VAL A 114 1.19 2.81 -22.05
N MET A 115 1.08 3.48 -23.20
CA MET A 115 1.95 3.25 -24.37
C MET A 115 3.08 4.28 -24.48
N ASP A 116 2.92 5.40 -23.79
CA ASP A 116 3.82 6.55 -23.79
C ASP A 116 3.65 7.37 -22.49
N ILE A 117 4.56 8.33 -22.32
CA ILE A 117 4.66 9.19 -21.13
C ILE A 117 3.45 10.14 -21.04
N SER A 118 2.91 10.60 -22.16
CA SER A 118 1.77 11.52 -22.17
C SER A 118 0.53 10.86 -21.57
N ALA A 119 0.25 9.61 -21.96
CA ALA A 119 -0.84 8.82 -21.38
C ALA A 119 -0.63 8.57 -19.87
N MET A 120 0.61 8.35 -19.43
CA MET A 120 0.96 8.22 -18.01
C MET A 120 0.66 9.51 -17.24
N LEU A 121 1.06 10.66 -17.78
CA LEU A 121 0.81 11.96 -17.16
C LEU A 121 -0.69 12.24 -17.06
N THR A 122 -1.47 12.03 -18.13
CA THR A 122 -2.92 12.24 -18.12
C THR A 122 -3.59 11.40 -17.03
N SER A 123 -3.27 10.09 -16.96
CA SER A 123 -3.83 9.22 -15.94
C SER A 123 -3.41 9.57 -14.50
N ALA A 124 -2.20 10.10 -14.30
CA ALA A 124 -1.77 10.57 -13.00
C ALA A 124 -2.52 11.85 -12.60
N VAL A 125 -2.72 12.80 -13.53
CA VAL A 125 -3.49 14.02 -13.29
C VAL A 125 -4.95 13.70 -12.96
N GLU A 126 -5.58 12.78 -13.69
CA GLU A 126 -6.94 12.31 -13.41
C GLU A 126 -7.05 11.76 -11.99
N LEU A 127 -6.10 10.91 -11.57
CA LEU A 127 -6.06 10.36 -10.21
C LEU A 127 -5.95 11.47 -9.16
N PHE A 128 -5.04 12.43 -9.37
CA PHE A 128 -4.82 13.51 -8.42
C PHE A 128 -6.02 14.46 -8.31
N GLN A 129 -6.76 14.65 -9.40
CA GLN A 129 -7.98 15.45 -9.43
C GLN A 129 -9.17 14.74 -8.77
N SER A 130 -9.24 13.41 -8.86
CA SER A 130 -10.30 12.62 -8.23
C SER A 130 -10.06 12.33 -6.75
N TYR A 131 -8.81 12.44 -6.29
CA TYR A 131 -8.43 12.13 -4.92
C TYR A 131 -8.95 13.19 -3.94
N ASP A 132 -9.80 12.77 -3.00
CA ASP A 132 -10.34 13.64 -1.96
C ASP A 132 -9.45 13.62 -0.71
N MET A 133 -8.51 14.54 -0.69
CA MET A 133 -7.52 14.69 0.38
C MET A 133 -8.15 15.00 1.74
N GLU A 134 -9.15 15.88 1.78
CA GLU A 134 -9.81 16.32 3.03
C GLU A 134 -10.60 15.17 3.64
N ARG A 135 -11.34 14.42 2.81
CA ARG A 135 -12.06 13.23 3.24
C ARG A 135 -11.11 12.15 3.75
N HIS A 136 -9.97 11.93 3.09
CA HIS A 136 -8.99 10.95 3.56
C HIS A 136 -8.40 11.33 4.93
N LEU A 137 -8.01 12.60 5.12
CA LEU A 137 -7.53 13.10 6.41
C LEU A 137 -8.60 13.01 7.51
N SER A 138 -9.85 13.40 7.18
CA SER A 138 -10.97 13.35 8.11
C SER A 138 -11.28 11.92 8.55
N LEU A 139 -11.24 10.97 7.62
CA LEU A 139 -11.40 9.55 7.91
C LEU A 139 -10.30 9.03 8.85
N MET A 140 -9.03 9.34 8.57
CA MET A 140 -7.91 8.97 9.43
C MET A 140 -8.02 9.59 10.82
N ALA A 141 -8.47 10.84 10.92
CA ALA A 141 -8.68 11.52 12.19
C ALA A 141 -9.82 10.87 13.00
N ALA A 142 -10.91 10.48 12.34
CA ALA A 142 -12.05 9.83 12.99
C ALA A 142 -11.70 8.48 13.62
N TYR A 143 -10.69 7.77 13.10
CA TYR A 143 -10.21 6.52 13.69
C TYR A 143 -9.69 6.65 15.13
N GLN A 144 -9.40 7.86 15.61
CA GLN A 144 -9.03 8.09 17.02
C GLN A 144 -10.23 7.89 17.95
N SER A 145 -11.43 8.26 17.50
CA SER A 145 -12.66 8.20 18.29
C SER A 145 -13.34 6.82 18.29
N VAL A 146 -12.89 5.92 17.43
CA VAL A 146 -13.41 4.55 17.31
C VAL A 146 -12.31 3.58 17.70
N GLY A 147 -12.67 2.50 18.37
CA GLY A 147 -11.72 1.49 18.80
C GLY A 147 -12.42 0.26 19.32
N MET A 148 -11.63 -0.71 19.72
CA MET A 148 -12.12 -2.02 20.13
C MET A 148 -11.42 -2.48 21.40
N SER A 149 -12.12 -3.32 22.17
CA SER A 149 -11.54 -3.96 23.35
C SER A 149 -10.43 -4.92 22.96
N GLU A 150 -9.56 -5.24 23.91
CA GLU A 150 -8.53 -6.27 23.73
C GLU A 150 -9.13 -7.62 23.27
N SER A 151 -10.33 -7.99 23.76
CA SER A 151 -11.02 -9.21 23.34
C SER A 151 -11.48 -9.16 21.87
N GLN A 152 -12.03 -8.03 21.42
CA GLN A 152 -12.40 -7.83 20.02
C GLN A 152 -11.16 -7.81 19.11
N PHE A 153 -10.07 -7.19 19.55
CA PHE A 153 -8.81 -7.18 18.81
C PHE A 153 -8.22 -8.59 18.69
N ALA A 154 -8.22 -9.38 19.77
CA ALA A 154 -7.78 -10.77 19.75
C ALA A 154 -8.65 -11.64 18.83
N GLN A 155 -9.98 -11.45 18.88
CA GLN A 155 -10.94 -12.11 17.99
C GLN A 155 -10.66 -11.76 16.53
N PHE A 156 -10.43 -10.49 16.24
CA PHE A 156 -10.05 -10.00 14.91
C PHE A 156 -8.80 -10.68 14.38
N LEU A 157 -7.72 -10.74 15.17
CA LEU A 157 -6.49 -11.42 14.77
C LEU A 157 -6.71 -12.91 14.51
N GLY A 158 -7.52 -13.58 15.35
CA GLY A 158 -7.90 -14.98 15.13
C GLY A 158 -8.66 -15.18 13.82
N ARG A 159 -9.67 -14.34 13.55
CA ARG A 159 -10.45 -14.36 12.30
C ARG A 159 -9.59 -14.09 11.07
N CYS A 160 -8.62 -13.18 11.15
CA CYS A 160 -7.67 -12.93 10.05
C CYS A 160 -6.86 -14.17 9.68
N ARG A 161 -6.45 -14.97 10.67
CA ARG A 161 -5.74 -16.25 10.41
C ARG A 161 -6.66 -17.26 9.74
N LEU A 162 -7.88 -17.41 10.25
CA LEU A 162 -8.89 -18.32 9.68
C LEU A 162 -9.30 -17.93 8.25
N TYR A 163 -9.34 -16.63 7.94
CA TYR A 163 -9.71 -16.09 6.64
C TYR A 163 -8.89 -16.68 5.48
N GLN A 164 -7.61 -16.99 5.72
CA GLN A 164 -6.73 -17.57 4.71
C GLN A 164 -7.04 -19.04 4.40
N TYR A 165 -7.77 -19.73 5.29
CA TYR A 165 -8.14 -21.14 5.16
C TYR A 165 -9.63 -21.36 4.85
N LEU A 166 -10.42 -20.28 4.73
CA LEU A 166 -11.83 -20.39 4.38
C LEU A 166 -12.02 -21.03 3.00
N PRO A 167 -13.05 -21.89 2.84
CA PRO A 167 -13.47 -22.35 1.53
C PRO A 167 -13.79 -21.16 0.62
N SER A 168 -13.43 -21.24 -0.67
CA SER A 168 -13.62 -20.14 -1.63
C SER A 168 -15.07 -19.64 -1.71
N ALA A 169 -16.05 -20.53 -1.50
CA ALA A 169 -17.46 -20.19 -1.50
C ALA A 169 -17.86 -19.27 -0.34
N GLU A 170 -17.28 -19.47 0.85
CA GLU A 170 -17.53 -18.61 2.02
C GLU A 170 -16.71 -17.32 1.92
N LYS A 171 -15.45 -17.43 1.51
CA LYS A 171 -14.52 -16.31 1.41
C LYS A 171 -15.03 -15.20 0.48
N LYS A 172 -15.72 -15.54 -0.63
CA LYS A 172 -16.25 -14.56 -1.58
C LYS A 172 -17.31 -13.61 -0.98
N HIS A 173 -17.93 -14.02 0.13
CA HIS A 173 -18.98 -13.25 0.80
C HIS A 173 -18.43 -12.34 1.90
N LEU A 174 -17.12 -12.41 2.16
CA LEU A 174 -16.45 -11.59 3.14
C LEU A 174 -15.62 -10.50 2.44
N PRO A 175 -15.42 -9.36 3.10
CA PRO A 175 -14.50 -8.35 2.62
C PRO A 175 -13.09 -8.91 2.40
N GLU A 176 -12.38 -8.34 1.44
CA GLU A 176 -11.03 -8.77 1.10
C GLU A 176 -10.04 -8.40 2.22
N LEU A 177 -9.21 -9.37 2.63
CA LEU A 177 -8.08 -9.15 3.52
C LEU A 177 -6.79 -9.64 2.84
N LEU A 178 -5.91 -8.70 2.51
CA LEU A 178 -4.64 -8.96 1.84
C LEU A 178 -3.47 -9.23 2.80
N LEU A 179 -3.65 -8.99 4.10
CA LEU A 179 -2.65 -9.28 5.12
C LEU A 179 -2.45 -10.79 5.26
N THR A 180 -1.21 -11.24 5.17
CA THR A 180 -0.82 -12.66 5.32
C THR A 180 -0.69 -13.06 6.79
N ASP A 181 -0.66 -14.36 7.09
CA ASP A 181 -0.44 -14.85 8.46
C ASP A 181 0.85 -14.29 9.09
N THR A 182 1.92 -14.13 8.30
CA THR A 182 3.15 -13.46 8.74
C THR A 182 2.89 -12.02 9.18
N GLN A 183 2.10 -11.26 8.41
CA GLN A 183 1.76 -9.87 8.72
C GLN A 183 0.85 -9.77 9.94
N ILE A 184 -0.13 -10.66 10.07
CA ILE A 184 -0.96 -10.77 11.27
C ILE A 184 -0.09 -11.10 12.50
N GLY A 185 0.93 -11.96 12.36
CA GLY A 185 1.91 -12.20 13.41
C GLY A 185 2.73 -10.96 13.78
N MET A 186 3.12 -10.15 12.80
CA MET A 186 3.82 -8.88 13.05
C MET A 186 2.92 -7.85 13.72
N VAL A 187 1.64 -7.76 13.35
CA VAL A 187 0.65 -6.91 14.02
C VAL A 187 0.49 -7.33 15.48
N ALA A 188 0.35 -8.63 15.74
CA ALA A 188 0.21 -9.15 17.10
C ALA A 188 1.45 -8.85 17.97
N ARG A 189 2.66 -8.94 17.40
CA ARG A 189 3.89 -8.55 18.09
C ARG A 189 3.92 -7.05 18.37
N SER A 190 3.67 -6.24 17.35
CA SER A 190 3.72 -4.78 17.42
C SER A 190 2.66 -4.22 18.36
N TYR A 191 1.52 -4.91 18.53
CA TYR A 191 0.53 -4.57 19.55
C TYR A 191 1.13 -4.55 20.98
N TYR A 192 2.15 -5.35 21.28
CA TYR A 192 2.81 -5.33 22.60
C TYR A 192 4.10 -4.50 22.62
N GLU A 193 4.82 -4.44 21.49
CA GLU A 193 6.18 -3.90 21.44
C GLU A 193 6.29 -2.49 20.84
N ASP A 194 5.31 -2.04 20.04
CA ASP A 194 5.38 -0.74 19.38
C ASP A 194 5.11 0.40 20.36
N GLU A 195 6.09 1.29 20.52
CA GLU A 195 6.03 2.41 21.47
C GLU A 195 4.97 3.47 21.12
N ASN A 196 4.63 3.62 19.83
CA ASN A 196 3.72 4.66 19.34
C ASN A 196 2.29 4.12 19.17
N PHE A 197 2.15 2.92 18.62
CA PHE A 197 0.88 2.35 18.19
C PHE A 197 0.49 1.06 18.92
N GLY A 198 1.32 0.60 19.85
CA GLY A 198 1.02 -0.54 20.72
C GLY A 198 -0.12 -0.26 21.70
N LYS A 199 -0.47 -1.31 22.44
CA LYS A 199 -1.52 -1.31 23.46
C LYS A 199 -1.26 -0.24 24.51
N THR A 200 -2.34 0.32 25.04
CA THR A 200 -2.32 1.15 26.25
C THR A 200 -2.83 0.32 27.44
N ASP A 201 -2.67 0.85 28.65
CA ASP A 201 -3.08 0.17 29.89
C ASP A 201 -4.60 -0.07 29.98
N ASP A 202 -5.40 0.68 29.20
CA ASP A 202 -6.86 0.70 29.28
C ASP A 202 -7.56 -0.49 28.59
N ARG A 203 -6.82 -1.54 28.19
CA ARG A 203 -7.33 -2.74 27.47
C ARG A 203 -8.20 -2.40 26.24
N TYR A 204 -7.87 -1.27 25.61
CA TYR A 204 -8.58 -0.73 24.47
C TYR A 204 -7.56 -0.23 23.45
N ILE A 205 -7.86 -0.40 22.16
CA ILE A 205 -7.03 0.10 21.08
C ILE A 205 -7.88 0.90 20.09
N SER A 206 -7.46 2.14 19.81
CA SER A 206 -8.12 2.96 18.79
C SER A 206 -7.85 2.40 17.40
N LEU A 207 -8.77 2.62 16.47
CA LEU A 207 -8.58 2.22 15.09
C LEU A 207 -7.43 2.98 14.42
N TRP A 208 -7.07 4.17 14.93
CA TRP A 208 -5.87 4.89 14.48
C TRP A 208 -4.61 4.07 14.74
N LYS A 209 -4.50 3.47 15.93
CA LYS A 209 -3.40 2.57 16.27
C LYS A 209 -3.46 1.28 15.44
N VAL A 210 -4.63 0.64 15.35
CA VAL A 210 -4.82 -0.58 14.52
C VAL A 210 -4.38 -0.34 13.07
N TYR A 211 -4.79 0.77 12.47
CA TYR A 211 -4.41 1.17 11.12
C TYR A 211 -2.88 1.30 10.94
N ASN A 212 -2.22 1.93 11.91
CA ASN A 212 -0.76 2.09 11.89
C ASN A 212 -0.03 0.76 12.13
N LEU A 213 -0.59 -0.17 12.91
CA LEU A 213 -0.06 -1.53 13.03
C LEU A 213 -0.18 -2.30 11.71
N PHE A 214 -1.31 -2.19 11.00
CA PHE A 214 -1.50 -2.83 9.69
C PHE A 214 -0.53 -2.29 8.65
N THR A 215 -0.50 -0.96 8.48
CA THR A 215 0.41 -0.30 7.53
C THR A 215 1.88 -0.49 7.92
N GLY A 216 2.18 -0.64 9.21
CA GLY A 216 3.52 -0.96 9.72
C GLY A 216 3.97 -2.36 9.32
N SER A 217 3.09 -3.36 9.49
CA SER A 217 3.34 -4.74 9.04
C SER A 217 3.52 -4.86 7.53
N ASN A 218 3.03 -3.87 6.76
CA ASN A 218 3.16 -3.85 5.32
C ASN A 218 4.59 -3.54 4.83
N LYS A 219 5.48 -2.99 5.67
CA LYS A 219 6.88 -2.70 5.29
C LYS A 219 7.68 -3.95 4.89
N SER A 220 7.27 -5.13 5.34
CA SER A 220 7.90 -6.40 4.96
C SER A 220 7.41 -6.92 3.60
N SER A 221 6.42 -6.26 2.98
CA SER A 221 5.88 -6.66 1.69
C SER A 221 6.87 -6.40 0.56
N TYR A 222 6.82 -7.25 -0.46
CA TYR A 222 7.40 -6.89 -1.75
C TYR A 222 6.73 -5.63 -2.29
N ILE A 223 7.53 -4.78 -2.91
CA ILE A 223 7.14 -3.46 -3.43
C ILE A 223 5.91 -3.55 -4.36
N ASP A 224 5.79 -4.63 -5.14
CA ASP A 224 4.67 -4.85 -6.07
C ASP A 224 3.32 -5.03 -5.38
N ASN A 225 3.28 -5.65 -4.19
CA ASN A 225 2.06 -5.85 -3.41
C ASN A 225 1.88 -4.81 -2.30
N PHE A 226 2.90 -3.97 -2.06
CA PHE A 226 2.91 -3.01 -0.98
C PHE A 226 1.75 -2.02 -1.08
N LEU A 227 1.49 -1.44 -2.26
CA LEU A 227 0.42 -0.45 -2.42
C LEU A 227 -0.98 -1.06 -2.28
N ASP A 228 -1.20 -2.26 -2.82
CA ASP A 228 -2.48 -2.97 -2.67
C ASP A 228 -2.80 -3.23 -1.20
N ARG A 229 -1.80 -3.66 -0.42
CA ARG A 229 -1.96 -3.88 1.02
C ARG A 229 -2.12 -2.59 1.82
N ALA A 230 -1.49 -1.50 1.39
CA ALA A 230 -1.64 -0.20 2.05
C ALA A 230 -3.07 0.34 1.88
N GLU A 231 -3.63 0.23 0.67
CA GLU A 231 -5.03 0.57 0.40
C GLU A 231 -5.99 -0.37 1.15
N ASN A 232 -5.74 -1.69 1.12
CA ASN A 232 -6.57 -2.66 1.82
C ASN A 232 -6.57 -2.44 3.34
N ALA A 233 -5.46 -2.00 3.93
CA ALA A 233 -5.42 -1.62 5.35
C ALA A 233 -6.38 -0.47 5.67
N SER A 234 -6.51 0.53 4.79
CA SER A 234 -7.47 1.62 4.94
C SER A 234 -8.91 1.13 4.83
N THR A 235 -9.18 0.29 3.82
CA THR A 235 -10.50 -0.30 3.56
C THR A 235 -10.96 -1.20 4.71
N VAL A 236 -10.08 -2.08 5.21
CA VAL A 236 -10.36 -2.93 6.38
C VAL A 236 -10.59 -2.08 7.63
N THR A 237 -9.76 -1.07 7.89
CA THR A 237 -9.94 -0.21 9.08
C THR A 237 -11.27 0.55 9.03
N THR A 238 -11.65 1.09 7.87
CA THR A 238 -12.96 1.73 7.67
C THR A 238 -14.10 0.74 7.86
N GLY A 239 -13.95 -0.48 7.35
CA GLY A 239 -14.90 -1.56 7.53
C GLY A 239 -15.12 -1.93 9.00
N LEU A 240 -14.04 -2.10 9.75
CA LEU A 240 -14.07 -2.36 11.19
C LEU A 240 -14.73 -1.21 11.96
N ALA A 241 -14.44 0.05 11.59
CA ALA A 241 -15.10 1.21 12.19
C ALA A 241 -16.63 1.13 12.04
N ARG A 242 -17.09 0.85 10.82
CA ARG A 242 -18.52 0.67 10.54
C ARG A 242 -19.13 -0.51 11.30
N ALA A 243 -18.42 -1.64 11.36
CA ALA A 243 -18.92 -2.83 12.07
C ALA A 243 -19.02 -2.62 13.59
N LEU A 244 -18.11 -1.86 14.19
CA LEU A 244 -18.20 -1.46 15.60
C LEU A 244 -19.42 -0.55 15.87
N HIS A 245 -19.96 0.10 14.84
CA HIS A 245 -21.21 0.86 14.89
C HIS A 245 -22.45 0.09 14.41
N GLY A 246 -22.33 -1.23 14.17
CA GLY A 246 -23.45 -2.11 13.86
C GLY A 246 -23.60 -2.50 12.38
N ASP A 247 -22.67 -2.11 11.50
CA ASP A 247 -22.65 -2.58 10.11
C ASP A 247 -22.27 -4.07 10.03
N ALA A 248 -23.00 -4.84 9.22
CA ALA A 248 -22.81 -6.28 9.11
C ALA A 248 -21.63 -6.70 8.22
N GLU A 249 -21.16 -5.82 7.31
CA GLU A 249 -20.19 -6.14 6.26
C GLU A 249 -18.89 -6.73 6.81
N TYR A 250 -18.37 -6.16 7.91
CA TYR A 250 -17.13 -6.60 8.56
C TYR A 250 -17.36 -7.31 9.91
N ALA A 251 -18.61 -7.55 10.29
CA ALA A 251 -18.96 -8.12 11.60
C ALA A 251 -18.35 -9.51 11.82
N TRP A 252 -18.20 -10.32 10.77
CA TRP A 252 -17.56 -11.64 10.86
C TRP A 252 -16.16 -11.60 11.50
N PHE A 253 -15.41 -10.52 11.25
CA PHE A 253 -14.08 -10.34 11.81
C PHE A 253 -14.10 -10.01 13.32
N LEU A 254 -15.19 -9.43 13.83
CA LEU A 254 -15.29 -8.97 15.22
C LEU A 254 -15.98 -9.97 16.16
N GLY A 255 -16.68 -10.97 15.62
CA GLY A 255 -17.35 -12.02 16.39
C GLY A 255 -18.85 -11.83 16.45
#